data_AF-Q2N7C1-F1
#
_entry.id   AF-Q2N7C1-F1
#
_cell.length_a   1.000
_cell.length_b   1.000
_cell.length_c   1.000
_cell.angle_alpha   90.00
_cell.angle_beta   90.00
_cell.angle_gamma   90.00
#
_symmetry.space_group_name_H-M   'P 1'
#
loop_
_entity.id
_entity.type
_entity.pdbx_description
1 polymer ?
#
loop_
_entity_poly.entity_id
_entity_poly.type
_entity_poly.pdbx_seq_one_letter_code
_entity_poly.pdbx_strand_id
1 'polypeptide(L)'
;MKKFAAIAAIPAMMFVTACGPDSAREEAGDMMEERADAVEDMGDERAEALEERADEAPNDAMEDRLNARAEEVDDIGDNAADAINERADELE
;
A
#
# COMPACT_ATOMS: atom_id res chain seq x y z
N MET A 1 -56.15 -2.19 39.80
CA MET A 1 -55.43 -0.90 39.75
C MET A 1 -54.12 -1.17 39.04
N LYS A 2 -54.03 -0.98 37.72
CA LYS A 2 -53.60 0.26 37.04
C LYS A 2 -52.17 0.68 37.41
N LYS A 3 -51.31 0.52 36.38
CA LYS A 3 -50.12 1.30 36.04
C LYS A 3 -48.85 0.96 36.84
N PHE A 4 -47.90 0.31 36.18
CA PHE A 4 -46.55 0.86 35.95
C PHE A 4 -45.98 0.19 34.70
N ALA A 5 -46.27 0.82 33.55
CA ALA A 5 -45.49 0.63 32.34
C ALA A 5 -44.50 1.81 32.23
N ALA A 6 -43.37 1.52 31.60
CA ALA A 6 -42.32 2.42 31.11
C ALA A 6 -41.07 2.62 31.99
N ILE A 7 -39.96 2.79 31.27
CA ILE A 7 -38.58 3.15 31.67
C ILE A 7 -37.70 1.92 31.94
N ALA A 8 -36.65 1.61 31.17
CA ALA A 8 -36.15 2.13 29.92
C ALA A 8 -35.37 0.98 29.28
N ALA A 9 -35.72 0.60 28.06
CA ALA A 9 -34.80 -0.16 27.22
C ALA A 9 -33.69 0.82 26.84
N ILE A 10 -32.64 0.89 27.66
CA ILE A 10 -31.41 1.59 27.33
C ILE A 10 -30.93 0.93 26.03
N PRO A 11 -30.89 1.64 24.90
CA PRO A 11 -30.32 1.08 23.69
C PRO A 11 -28.85 0.80 23.99
N ALA A 12 -28.55 -0.47 24.24
CA ALA A 12 -27.19 -0.99 24.24
C ALA A 12 -26.70 -0.98 22.80
N MET A 13 -26.29 0.19 22.28
CA MET A 13 -25.68 0.28 20.94
C MET A 13 -25.07 1.65 20.59
N MET A 14 -24.32 2.29 21.49
CA MET A 14 -23.52 3.49 21.12
C MET A 14 -22.25 3.60 21.96
N PHE A 15 -21.35 2.60 21.88
CA PHE A 15 -19.96 2.74 22.34
C PHE A 15 -19.00 2.12 21.32
N VAL A 16 -19.13 2.53 20.06
CA VAL A 16 -18.09 2.35 19.04
C VAL A 16 -17.78 3.72 18.44
N THR A 17 -17.26 4.63 19.26
CA THR A 17 -16.80 5.95 18.80
C THR A 17 -15.48 6.36 19.46
N ALA A 18 -14.61 5.39 19.77
CA ALA A 18 -13.23 5.70 20.16
C ALA A 18 -12.30 5.93 18.94
N CYS A 19 -12.77 5.57 17.75
CA CYS A 19 -12.14 5.83 16.46
C CYS A 19 -13.08 6.77 15.70
N GLY A 20 -12.71 8.04 15.58
CA GLY A 20 -13.46 9.02 14.79
C GLY A 20 -13.42 8.68 13.30
N PRO A 21 -14.19 9.38 12.44
CA PRO A 21 -14.03 9.24 10.99
C PRO A 21 -12.59 9.47 10.52
N ASP A 22 -11.80 10.25 11.25
CA ASP A 22 -10.38 10.49 10.99
C ASP A 22 -9.54 9.20 11.06
N SER A 23 -9.77 8.32 12.05
CA SER A 23 -8.98 7.08 12.17
C SER A 23 -9.30 6.03 11.10
N ALA A 24 -10.51 6.05 10.54
CA ALA A 24 -10.88 5.14 9.44
C ALA A 24 -10.37 5.66 8.08
N ARG A 25 -10.10 6.97 7.98
CA ARG A 25 -9.46 7.61 6.83
C ARG A 25 -7.96 7.33 6.85
N GLU A 26 -7.32 7.55 8.00
CA GLU A 26 -5.92 7.24 8.26
C GLU A 26 -5.62 5.74 8.02
N GLU A 27 -6.44 4.83 8.56
CA GLU A 27 -6.31 3.38 8.30
C GLU A 27 -6.44 3.03 6.80
N ALA A 28 -7.19 3.82 6.03
CA ALA A 28 -7.26 3.63 4.58
C ALA A 28 -6.02 4.16 3.85
N GLY A 29 -5.36 5.21 4.37
CA GLY A 29 -4.06 5.70 3.93
C GLY A 29 -2.98 4.64 4.17
N ASP A 30 -2.87 4.14 5.40
CA ASP A 30 -1.92 3.07 5.78
C ASP A 30 -2.04 1.85 4.86
N MET A 31 -3.27 1.40 4.58
CA MET A 31 -3.51 0.27 3.66
C MET A 31 -3.13 0.58 2.20
N MET A 32 -3.08 1.84 1.79
CA MET A 32 -2.59 2.23 0.47
C MET A 32 -1.06 2.25 0.44
N GLU A 33 -0.40 2.75 1.49
CA GLU A 33 1.06 2.69 1.62
C GLU A 33 1.57 1.25 1.60
N GLU A 34 0.96 0.35 2.38
CA GLU A 34 1.32 -1.08 2.34
C GLU A 34 1.18 -1.71 0.94
N ARG A 35 0.29 -1.15 0.10
CA ARG A 35 0.16 -1.60 -1.30
C ARG A 35 1.19 -0.95 -2.22
N ALA A 36 1.60 0.28 -1.94
CA ALA A 36 2.68 0.94 -2.65
C ALA A 36 3.99 0.17 -2.41
N ASP A 37 4.31 -0.14 -1.16
CA ASP A 37 5.47 -0.96 -0.77
C ASP A 37 5.49 -2.29 -1.52
N ALA A 38 4.36 -3.00 -1.55
CA ALA A 38 4.26 -4.28 -2.27
C ALA A 38 4.43 -4.14 -3.79
N VAL A 39 4.17 -2.96 -4.36
CA VAL A 39 4.38 -2.68 -5.78
C VAL A 39 5.83 -2.34 -6.08
N GLU A 40 6.47 -1.53 -5.23
CA GLU A 40 7.92 -1.25 -5.24
C GLU A 40 8.71 -2.56 -5.12
N ASP A 41 8.45 -3.36 -4.09
CA ASP A 41 9.08 -4.67 -3.88
C ASP A 41 9.02 -5.59 -5.11
N MET A 42 7.89 -5.59 -5.82
CA MET A 42 7.73 -6.37 -7.06
C MET A 42 8.54 -5.83 -8.23
N GLY A 43 8.78 -4.52 -8.28
CA GLY A 43 9.70 -3.85 -9.21
C GLY A 43 11.13 -4.29 -8.92
N ASP A 44 11.57 -4.08 -7.68
CA ASP A 44 12.90 -4.43 -7.17
C ASP A 44 13.25 -5.90 -7.42
N GLU A 45 12.38 -6.84 -7.02
CA GLU A 45 12.62 -8.27 -7.21
C GLU A 45 12.84 -8.64 -8.69
N ARG A 46 12.16 -7.94 -9.60
CA ARG A 46 12.30 -8.18 -11.04
C ARG A 46 13.52 -7.50 -11.62
N ALA A 47 13.87 -6.31 -11.13
CA ALA A 47 15.09 -5.61 -11.49
C ALA A 47 16.30 -6.43 -11.03
N GLU A 48 16.34 -6.89 -9.78
CA GLU A 48 17.39 -7.75 -9.23
C GLU A 48 17.56 -9.04 -10.05
N ALA A 49 16.47 -9.71 -10.42
CA ALA A 49 16.55 -10.90 -11.28
C ALA A 49 17.10 -10.61 -12.70
N LEU A 50 17.02 -9.37 -13.18
CA LEU A 50 17.65 -8.95 -14.44
C LEU A 50 19.13 -8.62 -14.24
N GLU A 51 19.50 -7.98 -13.14
CA GLU A 51 20.88 -7.69 -12.76
C GLU A 51 21.69 -8.98 -12.51
N GLU A 52 21.12 -9.96 -11.80
CA GLU A 52 21.76 -11.28 -11.62
C GLU A 52 22.08 -11.95 -12.97
N ARG A 53 21.21 -11.76 -13.97
CA ARG A 53 21.44 -12.27 -15.32
C ARG A 53 22.45 -11.42 -16.09
N ALA A 54 22.58 -10.15 -15.77
CA ALA A 54 23.57 -9.25 -16.34
C ALA A 54 24.97 -9.64 -15.87
N ASP A 55 25.13 -9.98 -14.58
CA ASP A 55 26.39 -10.46 -13.98
C ASP A 55 26.92 -11.74 -14.67
N GLU A 56 26.04 -12.58 -15.19
CA GLU A 56 26.38 -13.80 -15.92
C GLU A 56 26.51 -13.59 -17.45
N ALA A 57 26.37 -12.35 -17.94
CA ALA A 57 26.32 -12.08 -19.37
C ALA A 57 27.65 -12.41 -20.08
N PRO A 58 27.61 -12.94 -21.32
CA PRO A 58 28.82 -13.37 -22.02
C PRO A 58 29.67 -12.21 -22.59
N ASN A 59 29.19 -10.96 -22.51
CA ASN A 59 29.88 -9.74 -22.92
C ASN A 59 29.14 -8.49 -22.42
N ASP A 60 29.88 -7.40 -22.34
CA ASP A 60 29.47 -6.08 -21.86
C ASP A 60 28.20 -5.57 -22.56
N ALA A 61 28.09 -5.76 -23.89
CA ALA A 61 26.92 -5.27 -24.63
C ALA A 61 25.61 -5.99 -24.26
N MET A 62 25.68 -7.20 -23.70
CA MET A 62 24.52 -7.92 -23.17
C MET A 62 24.26 -7.54 -21.71
N GLU A 63 25.30 -7.37 -20.90
CA GLU A 63 25.24 -6.85 -19.54
C GLU A 63 24.55 -5.47 -19.52
N ASP A 64 25.03 -4.52 -20.33
CA ASP A 64 24.48 -3.16 -20.46
C ASP A 64 22.98 -3.17 -20.80
N ARG A 65 22.54 -4.11 -21.66
CA ARG A 65 21.14 -4.24 -22.05
C ARG A 65 20.25 -4.82 -20.97
N LEU A 66 20.80 -5.69 -20.13
CA LEU A 66 20.08 -6.26 -19.00
C LEU A 66 19.98 -5.24 -17.87
N ASN A 67 21.07 -4.55 -17.54
CA ASN A 67 21.09 -3.47 -16.56
C ASN A 67 20.14 -2.33 -16.94
N ALA A 68 20.19 -1.85 -18.19
CA ALA A 68 19.25 -0.80 -18.64
C ALA A 68 17.78 -1.25 -18.58
N ARG A 69 17.51 -2.55 -18.67
CA ARG A 69 16.16 -3.09 -18.51
C ARG A 69 15.79 -3.29 -17.05
N ALA A 70 16.75 -3.60 -16.18
CA ALA A 70 16.54 -3.64 -14.73
C ALA A 70 16.12 -2.25 -14.25
N GLU A 71 16.88 -1.20 -14.61
CA GLU A 71 16.56 0.20 -14.33
C GLU A 71 15.16 0.58 -14.83
N GLU A 72 14.78 0.21 -16.06
CA GLU A 72 13.42 0.50 -16.56
C GLU A 72 12.32 -0.19 -15.74
N VAL A 73 12.57 -1.40 -15.22
CA VAL A 73 11.60 -2.15 -14.43
C VAL A 73 11.47 -1.60 -13.02
N ASP A 74 12.60 -1.23 -12.43
CA ASP A 74 12.73 -0.53 -11.14
C ASP A 74 11.93 0.77 -11.17
N ASP A 75 12.25 1.65 -12.15
CA ASP A 75 11.55 2.91 -12.38
C ASP A 75 10.03 2.72 -12.53
N ILE A 76 9.57 1.65 -13.19
CA ILE A 76 8.14 1.37 -13.34
C ILE A 76 7.50 1.00 -12.00
N GLY A 77 8.20 0.25 -11.16
CA GLY A 77 7.79 -0.10 -9.80
C GLY A 77 7.64 1.16 -8.95
N ASP A 78 8.70 1.96 -8.87
CA ASP A 78 8.76 3.22 -8.14
C ASP A 78 7.66 4.18 -8.55
N ASN A 79 7.55 4.47 -9.85
CA ASN A 79 6.54 5.41 -10.34
C ASN A 79 5.10 4.94 -10.05
N ALA A 80 4.87 3.62 -9.97
CA ALA A 80 3.57 3.07 -9.63
C ALA A 80 3.30 3.14 -8.12
N ALA A 81 4.30 2.86 -7.29
CA ALA A 81 4.25 3.01 -5.84
C ALA A 81 4.02 4.48 -5.44
N ASP A 82 4.79 5.41 -6.02
CA ASP A 82 4.64 6.85 -5.84
C ASP A 82 3.23 7.33 -6.15
N ALA A 83 2.64 6.89 -7.27
CA ALA A 83 1.28 7.27 -7.65
C ALA A 83 0.22 6.74 -6.67
N ILE A 84 0.51 5.68 -5.91
CA ILE A 84 -0.35 5.16 -4.84
C ILE A 84 -0.11 5.97 -3.57
N ASN A 85 1.13 6.23 -3.19
CA ASN A 85 1.48 7.04 -2.01
C ASN A 85 0.94 8.46 -2.11
N GLU A 86 0.99 9.11 -3.27
CA GLU A 86 0.35 10.42 -3.48
C GLU A 86 -1.16 10.41 -3.16
N ARG A 87 -1.83 9.25 -3.28
CA ARG A 87 -3.24 9.09 -2.90
C ARG A 87 -3.41 8.74 -1.43
N ALA A 88 -2.46 8.02 -0.86
CA ALA A 88 -2.42 7.73 0.57
C ALA A 88 -2.23 9.01 1.38
N ASP A 89 -1.34 9.90 0.96
CA ASP A 89 -1.10 11.23 1.56
C ASP A 89 -2.35 12.11 1.60
N GLU A 90 -3.31 11.94 0.66
CA GLU A 90 -4.59 12.65 0.72
C GLU A 90 -5.49 12.16 1.88
N LEU A 91 -5.15 11.04 2.52
CA LEU A 91 -5.92 10.36 3.56
C LEU A 91 -5.35 10.53 4.98
N GLU A 92 -4.09 10.97 5.13
CA GLU A 92 -3.48 11.43 6.39
C GLU A 92 -3.99 12.82 6.85
#